data_AF-A0A849PX32-F1
#
_entry.id   AF-A0A849PX32-F1
#
_cell.length_a   1.000
_cell.length_b   1.000
_cell.length_c   1.000
_cell.angle_alpha   90.00
_cell.angle_beta   90.00
_cell.angle_gamma   90.00
#
_symmetry.space_group_name_H-M   'P 1'
#
loop_
_entity.id
_entity.type
_entity.pdbx_description
1 polymer ?
#
loop_
_entity_poly.entity_id
_entity_poly.type
_entity_poly.pdbx_seq_one_letter_code
_entity_poly.pdbx_strand_id
1 'polypeptide(L)'
;RLLVDMNNPKLARFVKRFNATETKIGKLPSKGRMVVQKDKQMIMSDSAVSSQNSSANSDFSLCTNSVEMINNIFILCSYLWKSSKPLETKDLKNYSKEIT
;
A
#
# COMPACT_ATOMS: atom_id res chain seq x y z
N ARG A 1 0.45 -9.66 -4.11
CA ARG A 1 -0.23 -8.48 -4.70
C ARG A 1 0.15 -7.27 -3.87
N LEU A 2 0.56 -6.17 -4.50
CA LEU A 2 0.95 -4.94 -3.83
C LEU A 2 0.20 -3.77 -4.44
N LEU A 3 -0.59 -3.07 -3.62
CA LEU A 3 -1.30 -1.86 -4.03
C LEU A 3 -0.67 -0.67 -3.31
N VAL A 4 -0.26 0.33 -4.08
CA VAL A 4 0.39 1.54 -3.54
C VAL A 4 -0.35 2.79 -3.99
N ASP A 5 -0.44 3.75 -3.09
CA ASP A 5 -0.71 5.13 -3.45
C ASP A 5 0.63 5.80 -3.78
N MET A 6 0.79 6.27 -5.01
CA MET A 6 2.07 6.79 -5.50
C MET A 6 1.96 8.25 -5.87
N ASN A 7 2.28 9.10 -4.91
CA ASN A 7 2.36 10.56 -5.09
C ASN A 7 3.72 11.02 -5.66
N ASN A 8 4.73 10.13 -5.71
CA ASN A 8 6.05 10.45 -6.23
C ASN A 8 6.55 9.33 -7.17
N PRO A 9 6.78 9.62 -8.48
CA PRO A 9 7.25 8.64 -9.45
C PRO A 9 8.59 7.98 -9.11
N LYS A 10 9.47 8.65 -8.34
CA LYS A 10 10.76 8.08 -7.90
C LYS A 10 10.57 6.84 -7.03
N LEU A 11 9.42 6.72 -6.36
CA LEU A 11 9.09 5.57 -5.52
C LEU A 11 8.82 4.29 -6.33
N ALA A 12 8.46 4.41 -7.62
CA ALA A 12 8.16 3.26 -8.48
C ALA A 12 9.31 2.23 -8.56
N ARG A 13 10.57 2.69 -8.51
CA ARG A 13 11.75 1.81 -8.50
C ARG A 13 11.85 0.99 -7.20
N PHE A 14 11.44 1.58 -6.08
CA PHE A 14 11.42 0.90 -4.79
C PHE A 14 10.31 -0.13 -4.71
N VAL A 15 9.17 0.12 -5.35
CA VAL A 15 8.05 -0.83 -5.40
C VAL A 15 8.48 -2.17 -6.00
N LYS A 16 9.37 -2.16 -7.00
CA LYS A 16 9.94 -3.40 -7.57
C LYS A 16 10.74 -4.23 -6.57
N ARG A 17 11.33 -3.61 -5.54
CA ARG A 17 12.17 -4.31 -4.53
C ARG A 17 11.35 -5.25 -3.64
N PHE A 18 10.02 -5.06 -3.57
CA PHE A 18 9.13 -5.94 -2.82
C PHE A 18 8.86 -7.29 -3.50
N ASN A 19 9.32 -7.47 -4.75
CA ASN A 19 9.17 -8.72 -5.52
C ASN A 19 7.74 -9.28 -5.52
N ALA A 20 6.74 -8.39 -5.58
CA ALA A 20 5.35 -8.79 -5.62
C ALA A 20 5.00 -9.36 -7.00
N THR A 21 4.21 -10.44 -7.03
CA THR A 21 3.71 -11.08 -8.26
C THR A 21 2.95 -10.12 -9.19
N GLU A 22 2.24 -9.16 -8.61
CA GLU A 22 1.54 -8.12 -9.34
C GLU A 22 1.53 -6.86 -8.47
N THR A 23 1.73 -5.72 -9.11
CA THR A 23 1.75 -4.40 -8.48
C THR A 23 0.81 -3.46 -9.21
N LYS A 24 -0.02 -2.75 -8.44
CA LYS A 24 -0.93 -1.73 -8.96
C LYS A 24 -0.77 -0.41 -8.22
N ILE A 25 -1.10 0.68 -8.91
CA ILE A 25 -1.20 2.02 -8.35
C ILE A 25 -2.68 2.41 -8.33
N GLY A 26 -3.12 2.95 -7.19
CA GLY A 26 -4.46 3.49 -7.03
C GLY A 26 -4.50 4.45 -5.84
N LYS A 27 -5.44 5.39 -5.88
CA LYS A 27 -5.67 6.31 -4.76
C LYS A 27 -6.25 5.52 -3.60
N LEU A 28 -5.60 5.59 -2.44
CA LEU A 28 -6.07 4.90 -1.23
C LEU A 28 -6.98 5.82 -0.41
N PRO A 29 -7.98 5.27 0.30
CA PRO A 29 -8.90 6.07 1.12
C PRO A 29 -8.24 6.59 2.40
N SER A 30 -7.06 6.07 2.76
CA SER A 30 -6.29 6.51 3.93
C SER A 30 -4.79 6.39 3.68
N LYS A 31 -4.00 7.06 4.52
CA LYS A 31 -2.54 6.94 4.58
C LYS A 31 -2.07 5.75 5.42
N GLY A 32 -3.00 4.96 5.95
CA GLY A 32 -2.70 3.77 6.74
C GLY A 32 -2.14 2.63 5.88
N ARG A 33 -1.56 1.63 6.54
CA ARG A 33 -0.98 0.46 5.87
C ARG A 33 -1.76 -0.76 6.29
N MET A 34 -1.99 -1.67 5.35
CA MET A 34 -2.68 -2.92 5.62
C MET A 34 -2.02 -4.08 4.90
N VAL A 35 -1.87 -5.18 5.62
CA VAL A 35 -1.51 -6.49 5.08
C VAL A 35 -2.60 -7.45 5.50
N VAL A 36 -3.25 -8.08 4.52
CA VAL A 36 -4.28 -9.08 4.77
C VAL A 36 -3.90 -10.38 4.09
N GLN A 37 -3.89 -11.45 4.87
CA GLN A 37 -3.84 -12.82 4.39
C GLN A 37 -5.22 -13.43 4.56
N LYS A 38 -5.85 -13.75 3.43
CA LYS A 38 -7.18 -14.35 3.38
C LYS A 38 -7.22 -15.58 4.31
N ASP A 39 -8.30 -15.68 5.08
CA ASP A 39 -8.59 -16.82 5.97
C ASP A 39 -7.53 -17.07 7.07
N LYS A 40 -6.63 -16.11 7.36
CA LYS A 40 -5.55 -16.30 8.35
C LYS A 40 -5.35 -15.13 9.30
N GLN A 41 -4.91 -13.97 8.81
CA GLN A 41 -4.59 -12.83 9.66
C GLN A 41 -4.59 -11.52 8.88
N MET A 42 -4.76 -10.43 9.60
CA MET A 42 -4.54 -9.09 9.09
C MET A 42 -3.74 -8.24 10.07
N ILE A 43 -2.95 -7.33 9.51
CA ILE A 43 -2.19 -6.32 10.23
C ILE A 43 -2.54 -4.97 9.60
N MET A 44 -2.91 -4.01 10.44
CA MET A 44 -3.10 -2.61 10.04
C MET A 44 -2.26 -1.70 10.93
N SER A 45 -1.72 -0.65 10.35
CA SER A 45 -1.05 0.42 11.09
C SER A 45 -1.60 1.77 10.67
N ASP A 46 -1.44 2.74 11.56
CA ASP A 46 -1.66 4.14 11.23
C ASP A 46 -0.63 4.66 10.19
N SER A 47 -0.86 5.89 9.73
CA SER A 47 -0.06 6.66 8.79
C SER A 47 1.34 7.00 9.34
N ALA A 48 2.40 6.65 8.61
CA ALA A 48 3.77 6.97 9.01
C ALA A 48 4.19 8.45 8.83
N VAL A 49 3.31 9.30 8.29
CA VAL A 49 3.63 10.71 7.97
C VAL A 49 3.65 11.62 9.21
N SER A 50 3.28 11.12 10.40
CA SER A 50 3.29 11.86 11.67
C SER A 50 4.59 11.72 12.47
N SER A 51 5.57 10.94 12.00
CA SER A 51 6.82 10.67 12.73
C SER A 51 7.75 11.89 12.93
N GLN A 52 7.40 13.07 12.39
CA GLN A 52 8.09 14.34 12.70
C GLN A 52 7.50 15.10 13.91
N ASN A 53 6.36 14.68 14.47
CA ASN A 53 5.80 15.24 15.71
C ASN A 53 5.77 14.14 16.78
N SER A 54 6.94 13.92 17.37
CA SER A 54 7.20 12.93 18.39
C SER A 54 6.41 13.20 19.68
N SER A 55 5.29 12.51 19.84
CA SER A 55 4.99 11.88 21.13
C SER A 55 5.13 10.38 20.91
N ALA A 56 6.03 9.72 21.63
CA ALA A 56 6.43 8.33 21.41
C ALA A 56 5.34 7.27 21.74
N ASN A 57 4.06 7.66 21.76
CA ASN A 57 3.00 6.93 22.43
C ASN A 57 1.80 6.54 21.55
N SER A 58 1.79 6.77 20.24
CA SER A 58 0.58 6.53 19.43
C SER A 58 0.77 5.78 18.11
N ASP A 59 1.88 5.09 17.89
CA ASP A 59 2.01 4.16 16.77
C ASP A 59 1.23 2.88 17.07
N PHE A 60 -0.09 2.91 16.90
CA PHE A 60 -0.93 1.73 17.11
C PHE A 60 -0.93 0.85 15.85
N SER A 61 -0.74 -0.45 16.06
CA SER A 61 -0.97 -1.46 15.03
C SER A 61 -1.99 -2.46 15.53
N LEU A 62 -2.98 -2.75 14.68
CA LEU A 62 -4.00 -3.77 14.92
C LEU A 62 -3.55 -5.05 14.22
N CYS A 63 -3.30 -6.10 14.99
CA CYS A 63 -3.10 -7.45 14.49
C CYS A 63 -4.28 -8.32 14.95
N THR A 64 -4.94 -9.01 14.03
CA THR A 64 -6.08 -9.87 14.37
C THR A 64 -6.22 -11.05 13.41
N ASN A 65 -6.71 -12.16 13.96
CA ASN A 65 -7.10 -13.38 13.24
C ASN A 65 -8.63 -13.55 13.17
N SER A 66 -9.41 -12.53 13.53
CA SER A 66 -10.87 -12.57 13.42
C SER A 66 -11.28 -12.74 11.96
N VAL A 67 -12.00 -13.84 11.69
CA VAL A 67 -12.45 -14.20 10.34
C VAL A 67 -13.31 -13.11 9.72
N GLU A 68 -14.21 -12.50 10.50
CA GLU A 68 -15.08 -11.42 10.04
C GLU A 68 -14.27 -10.19 9.62
N MET A 69 -13.31 -9.77 10.46
CA MET A 69 -12.46 -8.63 10.14
C MET A 69 -11.57 -8.91 8.94
N ILE A 70 -10.94 -10.09 8.87
CA ILE A 70 -10.14 -10.50 7.71
C ILE A 70 -10.98 -10.45 6.43
N ASN A 71 -12.19 -11.00 6.46
CA ASN A 71 -13.06 -11.05 5.28
C ASN A 71 -13.47 -9.65 4.83
N ASN A 72 -13.90 -8.79 5.75
CA ASN A 72 -14.29 -7.42 5.44
C ASN A 72 -13.13 -6.64 4.79
N ILE A 73 -11.94 -6.75 5.38
CA ILE A 73 -10.75 -6.06 4.87
C ILE A 73 -10.27 -6.66 3.55
N PHE A 74 -10.32 -7.97 3.41
CA PHE A 74 -9.98 -8.63 2.16
C PHE A 74 -10.89 -8.21 1.00
N ILE A 75 -12.20 -8.06 1.26
CA ILE A 75 -13.17 -7.55 0.29
C ILE A 75 -12.82 -6.11 -0.11
N LEU A 76 -12.52 -5.26 0.86
CA LEU A 76 -12.07 -3.88 0.61
C LEU A 76 -10.80 -3.85 -0.25
N CYS A 77 -9.76 -4.59 0.13
CA CYS A 77 -8.52 -4.68 -0.66
C CYS A 77 -8.78 -5.18 -2.07
N SER A 78 -9.69 -6.14 -2.23
CA SER A 78 -10.08 -6.68 -3.55
C SER A 78 -10.83 -5.65 -4.40
N TYR A 79 -11.69 -4.84 -3.80
CA TYR A 79 -12.36 -3.74 -4.47
C TYR A 79 -11.36 -2.68 -4.95
N LEU A 80 -10.49 -2.22 -4.05
CA LEU A 80 -9.42 -1.26 -4.37
C LEU A 80 -8.49 -1.82 -5.47
N TRP A 81 -8.18 -3.11 -5.43
CA TRP A 81 -7.37 -3.77 -6.45
C TRP A 81 -7.98 -3.71 -7.86
N LYS A 82 -9.30 -3.88 -7.95
CA LYS A 82 -10.03 -3.87 -9.22
C LYS A 82 -10.09 -2.47 -9.83
N SER A 83 -10.23 -1.43 -9.01
CA SER A 83 -10.26 -0.03 -9.47
C SER A 83 -8.87 0.55 -9.75
N SER A 84 -7.80 -0.17 -9.42
CA SER A 84 -6.42 0.30 -9.56
C SER A 84 -5.78 -0.08 -10.89
N LYS A 85 -4.80 0.73 -11.31
CA LYS A 85 -4.08 0.57 -12.58
C LYS A 85 -2.80 -0.25 -12.39
N PRO A 86 -2.44 -1.14 -13.32
CA PRO A 86 -1.13 -1.79 -13.30
C PRO A 86 0.01 -0.78 -13.25
N LEU A 87 1.07 -1.07 -12.50
CA LEU A 87 2.30 -0.29 -12.56
C LEU A 87 3.07 -0.66 -13.84
N GLU A 88 3.03 0.18 -14.87
CA GLU A 88 3.75 -0.08 -16.13
C GLU A 88 5.20 0.42 -16.08
N THR A 89 6.08 -0.24 -16.83
CA THR A 89 7.48 0.19 -17.01
C THR A 89 7.64 1.52 -17.74
N LYS A 90 6.61 2.02 -18.44
CA LYS A 90 6.65 3.32 -19.12
C LYS A 90 6.54 4.49 -18.14
N ASP A 91 5.85 4.29 -17.02
CA ASP A 91 5.77 5.26 -15.91
C ASP A 91 7.14 5.53 -15.27
N LEU A 92 8.10 4.61 -15.44
CA LEU A 92 9.48 4.77 -15.02
C LEU A 92 10.37 5.50 -16.04
N LYS A 93 10.04 5.46 -17.33
CA LYS A 93 10.89 5.97 -18.43
C LYS A 93 10.60 7.44 -18.78
N ASN A 94 9.34 7.87 -18.72
CA ASN A 94 8.95 9.24 -19.10
C ASN A 94 9.57 10.32 -18.19
N TYR A 95 9.85 10.00 -16.92
CA TYR A 95 10.38 10.97 -15.95
C TYR A 95 11.92 11.02 -15.88
N SER A 96 12.62 9.98 -16.33
CA SER A 96 14.09 10.03 -16.45
C SER A 96 14.59 10.99 -17.54
N LYS A 97 13.69 11.47 -18.42
CA LYS A 97 14.00 12.49 -19.45
C LYS A 97 13.86 13.94 -18.96
N GLU A 98 13.27 14.20 -17.80
CA GLU A 98 13.15 15.57 -17.25
C GLU A 98 14.36 15.98 -16.38
N ILE A 99 15.35 15.10 -16.22
CA ILE A 99 16.55 15.33 -15.39
C ILE A 99 17.83 15.23 -16.25
N THR A 100 17.73 15.43 -17.56
CA THR A 100 18.86 15.54 -18.48
C THR A 100 18.59 16.69 -19.42
#